data_AF-A0A523ANG5-F1
#
_entry.id   AF-A0A523ANG5-F1
#
_cell.length_a   1.000
_cell.length_b   1.000
_cell.length_c   1.000
_cell.angle_alpha   90.00
_cell.angle_beta   90.00
_cell.angle_gamma   90.00
#
_symmetry.space_group_name_H-M   'P 1'
#
loop_
_entity.id
_entity.type
_entity.pdbx_description
1 polymer ?
#
loop_
_entity_poly.entity_id
_entity_poly.type
_entity_poly.pdbx_seq_one_letter_code
_entity_poly.pdbx_strand_id
1 'polypeptide(L)'
;MILPYHEFLKEIADFMEIKKAIYIPPFKGFPFGAVFLASSDEFELDLARIEKGTPFVSGREREAGILLEAPGREILRKFEEFAELDLSNYGTGVSEICSSVLRALGLAKGVEIVDGDELRISISNAGVDFCSSECRLIQCPICSSVLLAIAKATGELLAVEDLRAGEKIEIRARKLGGIEKWM
;
A
#
# COMPACT_ATOMS: atom_id res chain seq x y z
N MET A 1 -3.82 -7.08 18.90
CA MET A 1 -2.53 -6.47 18.48
C MET A 1 -2.68 -5.53 17.28
N ILE A 2 -3.67 -5.70 16.40
CA ILE A 2 -3.90 -4.82 15.24
C ILE A 2 -4.38 -3.41 15.66
N LEU A 3 -5.28 -3.32 16.64
CA LEU A 3 -5.80 -2.03 17.12
C LEU A 3 -4.72 -1.10 17.71
N PRO A 4 -3.84 -1.54 18.64
CA PRO A 4 -2.77 -0.66 19.15
C PRO A 4 -1.78 -0.18 18.08
N TYR A 5 -1.49 -1.02 17.07
CA TYR A 5 -0.62 -0.62 15.96
C TYR A 5 -1.30 0.41 15.05
N HIS A 6 -2.60 0.23 14.79
CA HIS A 6 -3.38 1.18 14.02
C HIS A 6 -3.50 2.54 14.74
N GLU A 7 -3.78 2.52 16.05
CA GLU A 7 -3.83 3.74 16.88
C GLU A 7 -2.48 4.44 16.91
N PHE A 8 -1.38 3.71 17.14
CA PHE A 8 -0.03 4.27 17.11
C PHE A 8 0.31 4.94 15.77
N LEU A 9 0.05 4.27 14.65
CA LEU A 9 0.31 4.87 13.36
C LEU A 9 -0.59 6.08 13.13
N LYS A 10 -1.85 6.04 13.56
CA LYS A 10 -2.76 7.19 13.47
C LYS A 10 -2.22 8.40 14.22
N GLU A 11 -1.76 8.21 15.46
CA GLU A 11 -1.14 9.28 16.25
C GLU A 11 0.10 9.86 15.56
N ILE A 12 0.96 9.00 14.99
CA ILE A 12 2.11 9.44 14.20
C ILE A 12 1.67 10.22 12.96
N ALA A 13 0.66 9.73 12.25
CA ALA A 13 0.20 10.36 11.03
C ALA A 13 -0.38 11.75 11.30
N ASP A 14 -1.13 11.90 12.38
CA ASP A 14 -1.67 13.18 12.82
C ASP A 14 -0.53 14.11 13.26
N PHE A 15 0.44 13.63 14.04
CA PHE A 15 1.59 14.42 14.48
C PHE A 15 2.47 14.92 13.32
N MET A 16 2.69 14.07 12.32
CA MET A 16 3.51 14.38 11.14
C MET A 16 2.72 15.09 10.03
N GLU A 17 1.43 15.35 10.25
CA GLU A 17 0.52 15.91 9.25
C GLU A 17 0.57 15.16 7.90
N ILE A 18 0.52 13.83 7.96
CA ILE A 18 0.60 12.97 6.77
C ILE A 18 -0.55 13.27 5.82
N LYS A 19 -0.22 13.48 4.54
CA LYS A 19 -1.18 13.84 3.48
C LYS A 19 -1.42 12.71 2.49
N LYS A 20 -0.41 11.86 2.28
CA LYS A 20 -0.45 10.85 1.22
C LYS A 20 0.31 9.58 1.60
N ALA A 21 -0.26 8.44 1.24
CA ALA A 21 0.38 7.15 1.31
C ALA A 21 0.85 6.72 -0.09
N ILE A 22 2.12 6.33 -0.20
CA ILE A 22 2.75 5.90 -1.44
C ILE A 22 3.22 4.47 -1.25
N TYR A 23 2.61 3.55 -1.99
CA TYR A 23 2.99 2.14 -2.01
C TYR A 23 4.13 1.92 -2.98
N ILE A 24 5.15 1.22 -2.52
CA ILE A 24 6.41 1.04 -3.24
C ILE A 24 6.59 -0.47 -3.46
N PRO A 25 6.83 -0.91 -4.72
CA PRO A 25 7.16 -2.30 -4.99
C PRO A 25 8.44 -2.72 -4.27
N PRO A 26 8.75 -4.03 -4.19
CA PRO A 26 9.99 -4.51 -3.60
C PRO A 26 11.24 -3.82 -4.14
N PHE A 27 12.17 -3.47 -3.25
CA PHE A 27 13.46 -2.88 -3.59
C PHE A 27 14.54 -3.22 -2.57
N LYS A 28 15.77 -2.75 -2.80
CA LYS A 28 16.91 -3.03 -1.91
C LYS A 28 16.58 -2.57 -0.48
N GLY A 29 16.72 -3.48 0.48
CA GLY A 29 16.36 -3.24 1.89
C GLY A 29 14.90 -3.55 2.24
N PHE A 30 13.98 -3.52 1.27
CA PHE A 30 12.54 -3.74 1.47
C PHE A 30 12.01 -4.81 0.48
N PRO A 31 12.34 -6.10 0.70
CA PRO A 31 12.04 -7.19 -0.25
C PRO A 31 10.55 -7.51 -0.41
N PHE A 32 9.68 -6.98 0.45
CA PHE A 32 8.22 -7.14 0.38
C PHE A 32 7.51 -5.84 0.01
N GLY A 33 8.27 -4.83 -0.42
CA GLY A 33 7.78 -3.47 -0.64
C GLY A 33 7.68 -2.67 0.65
N ALA A 34 7.32 -1.40 0.48
CA ALA A 34 7.24 -0.42 1.55
C ALA A 34 6.05 0.51 1.32
N VAL A 35 5.73 1.29 2.35
CA VAL A 35 4.83 2.43 2.24
C VAL A 35 5.57 3.66 2.73
N PHE A 36 5.59 4.70 1.90
CA PHE A 36 6.03 6.03 2.30
C PHE A 36 4.82 6.88 2.64
N LEU A 37 4.79 7.38 3.87
CA LEU A 37 3.79 8.31 4.38
C LEU A 37 4.36 9.71 4.25
N ALA A 38 3.90 10.47 3.26
CA ALA A 38 4.41 11.80 2.96
C ALA A 38 3.62 12.88 3.72
N SER A 39 4.34 13.85 4.30
CA SER A 39 3.76 15.05 4.93
C SER A 39 3.42 16.17 3.92
N SER A 40 3.78 15.98 2.63
CA SER A 40 3.51 16.92 1.54
C SER A 40 2.82 16.23 0.35
N ASP A 41 1.91 16.94 -0.31
CA ASP A 41 1.31 16.48 -1.58
C ASP A 41 2.32 16.52 -2.74
N GLU A 42 3.29 17.41 -2.64
CA GLU A 42 4.40 17.58 -3.58
C GLU A 42 5.69 16.97 -3.01
N PHE A 43 5.65 15.67 -2.72
CA PHE A 43 6.77 14.99 -2.09
C PHE A 43 7.94 14.71 -3.05
N GLU A 44 9.13 14.54 -2.48
CA GLU A 44 10.34 14.05 -3.14
C GLU A 44 10.83 12.80 -2.40
N LEU A 45 11.20 11.77 -3.14
CA LEU A 45 11.68 10.51 -2.59
C LEU A 45 12.81 9.97 -3.49
N ASP A 46 13.93 9.64 -2.87
CA ASP A 46 15.08 9.00 -3.51
C ASP A 46 15.37 7.70 -2.75
N LEU A 47 15.00 6.59 -3.36
CA LEU A 47 15.09 5.26 -2.78
C LEU A 47 16.54 4.76 -2.70
N ALA A 48 17.46 5.27 -3.52
CA ALA A 48 18.87 4.89 -3.44
C ALA A 48 19.56 5.43 -2.19
N ARG A 49 19.03 6.50 -1.60
CA ARG A 49 19.50 7.05 -0.31
C ARG A 49 18.97 6.30 0.91
N ILE A 50 18.05 5.35 0.74
CA ILE A 50 17.36 4.70 1.86
C ILE A 50 17.85 3.26 2.04
N GLU A 51 18.21 2.91 3.28
CA GLU A 51 18.64 1.57 3.65
C GLU A 51 17.89 1.08 4.88
N LYS A 52 17.55 -0.21 4.90
CA LYS A 52 16.84 -0.83 6.02
C LYS A 52 17.72 -0.81 7.27
N GLY A 53 17.15 -0.32 8.37
CA GLY A 53 17.82 -0.22 9.66
C GLY A 53 18.63 1.06 9.84
N THR A 54 18.69 1.93 8.83
CA THR A 54 19.39 3.21 8.89
C THR A 54 18.39 4.37 8.95
N PRO A 55 18.44 5.23 9.97
CA PRO A 55 17.62 6.44 10.01
C PRO A 55 17.98 7.34 8.84
N PHE A 56 16.96 7.80 8.10
CA PHE A 56 17.09 8.84 7.09
C PHE A 56 16.57 10.16 7.67
N VAL A 57 17.40 11.20 7.63
CA VAL A 57 17.03 12.55 8.09
C VAL A 57 17.30 13.53 6.96
N SER A 58 16.29 14.32 6.62
CA SER A 58 16.38 15.38 5.62
C SER A 58 15.94 16.72 6.20
N GLY A 59 16.60 17.79 5.79
CA GLY A 59 16.18 19.17 6.07
C GLY A 59 15.22 19.75 5.01
N ARG A 60 14.84 18.96 4.00
CA ARG A 60 13.96 19.39 2.91
C ARG A 60 12.51 19.03 3.25
N GLU A 61 11.63 20.03 3.21
CA GLU A 61 10.20 19.86 3.51
C GLU A 61 9.53 18.83 2.59
N ARG A 62 9.90 18.78 1.32
CA ARG A 62 9.34 17.82 0.35
C ARG A 62 9.76 16.37 0.60
N GLU A 63 10.88 16.15 1.31
CA GLU A 63 11.35 14.81 1.71
C GLU A 63 10.80 14.40 3.09
N ALA A 64 9.97 15.24 3.74
CA ALA A 64 9.41 14.95 5.04
C ALA A 64 8.34 13.85 4.97
N GLY A 65 8.52 12.82 5.79
CA GLY A 65 7.62 11.68 5.86
C GLY A 65 8.25 10.51 6.60
N ILE A 66 7.57 9.36 6.54
CA ILE A 66 8.02 8.13 7.19
C ILE A 66 7.95 6.99 6.19
N LEU A 67 9.05 6.26 6.03
CA LEU A 67 9.07 5.00 5.29
C LEU A 67 8.92 3.84 6.26
N LEU A 68 7.94 2.98 6.02
CA LEU A 68 7.66 1.78 6.80
C LEU A 68 7.63 0.56 5.90
N GLU A 69 7.93 -0.61 6.48
CA GLU A 69 7.52 -1.86 5.86
C GLU A 69 5.98 -1.86 5.77
N ALA A 70 5.46 -2.07 4.57
CA ALA A 70 4.03 -1.92 4.36
C ALA A 70 3.25 -3.01 5.10
N PRO A 71 2.11 -2.66 5.74
CA PRO A 71 1.28 -3.64 6.41
C PRO A 71 0.71 -4.65 5.40
N GLY A 72 0.36 -5.85 5.85
CA GLY A 72 -0.22 -6.87 4.97
C GLY A 72 0.79 -7.66 4.13
N ARG A 73 2.11 -7.50 4.32
CA ARG A 73 3.14 -8.30 3.62
C ARG A 73 2.96 -9.82 3.76
N GLU A 74 2.47 -10.29 4.90
CA GLU A 74 2.24 -11.74 5.11
C GLU A 74 1.05 -12.23 4.29
N ILE A 75 0.08 -11.35 4.01
CA ILE A 75 -1.03 -11.63 3.10
C ILE A 75 -0.53 -11.61 1.65
N LEU A 76 0.35 -10.66 1.28
CA LEU A 76 1.02 -10.67 -0.03
C LEU A 76 1.78 -11.99 -0.27
N ARG A 77 2.50 -12.49 0.73
CA ARG A 77 3.15 -13.81 0.64
C ARG A 77 2.15 -14.93 0.38
N LYS A 78 0.98 -14.89 1.02
CA LYS A 78 -0.11 -15.87 0.76
C LYS A 78 -0.64 -15.76 -0.68
N PHE A 79 -0.63 -14.58 -1.29
CA PHE A 79 -0.97 -14.41 -2.71
C PHE A 79 0.02 -15.16 -3.61
N GLU A 80 1.31 -15.00 -3.35
CA GLU A 80 2.38 -15.66 -4.11
C GLU A 80 2.42 -17.17 -3.89
N GLU A 81 2.23 -17.62 -2.65
CA GLU A 81 2.12 -19.04 -2.31
C GLU A 81 0.94 -19.70 -3.03
N PHE A 82 -0.22 -19.03 -3.09
CA PHE A 82 -1.40 -19.55 -3.78
C PHE A 82 -1.22 -19.61 -5.30
N ALA A 83 -0.56 -18.60 -5.88
CA ALA A 83 -0.30 -18.54 -7.31
C ALA A 83 0.92 -19.36 -7.75
N GLU A 84 1.69 -19.89 -6.79
CA GLU A 84 2.97 -20.59 -7.00
C GLU A 84 3.96 -19.80 -7.87
N LEU A 85 3.94 -18.46 -7.78
CA LEU A 85 4.77 -17.56 -8.58
C LEU A 85 5.05 -16.23 -7.87
N ASP A 86 6.10 -15.54 -8.30
CA ASP A 86 6.35 -14.14 -7.92
C ASP A 86 5.44 -13.21 -8.73
N LEU A 87 4.72 -12.31 -8.06
CA LEU A 87 3.71 -11.47 -8.72
C LEU A 87 4.31 -10.39 -9.64
N SER A 88 5.63 -10.21 -9.70
CA SER A 88 6.26 -9.17 -10.53
C SER A 88 5.86 -9.30 -12.00
N ASN A 89 5.49 -8.17 -12.61
CA ASN A 89 5.02 -8.08 -14.00
C ASN A 89 3.70 -8.83 -14.31
N TYR A 90 2.94 -9.26 -13.30
CA TYR A 90 1.63 -9.90 -13.49
C TYR A 90 0.56 -8.91 -13.98
N GLY A 91 0.75 -7.61 -13.76
CA GLY A 91 -0.22 -6.57 -14.09
C GLY A 91 -1.48 -6.59 -13.21
N THR A 92 -2.56 -5.97 -13.69
CA THR A 92 -3.80 -5.77 -12.91
C THR A 92 -4.69 -7.01 -12.79
N GLY A 93 -4.35 -8.10 -13.51
CA GLY A 93 -4.97 -9.41 -13.32
C GLY A 93 -4.77 -9.99 -11.91
N VAL A 94 -3.87 -9.41 -11.11
CA VAL A 94 -3.62 -9.80 -9.71
C VAL A 94 -4.87 -9.75 -8.82
N SER A 95 -5.93 -9.04 -9.25
CA SER A 95 -7.24 -9.01 -8.61
C SER A 95 -7.83 -10.41 -8.37
N GLU A 96 -7.63 -11.36 -9.28
CA GLU A 96 -8.16 -12.73 -9.16
C GLU A 96 -7.46 -13.51 -8.03
N ILE A 97 -6.14 -13.37 -7.93
CA ILE A 97 -5.33 -13.97 -6.88
C ILE A 97 -5.69 -13.36 -5.52
N CYS A 98 -5.73 -12.02 -5.44
CA CYS A 98 -6.15 -11.30 -4.23
C CYS A 98 -7.54 -11.75 -3.78
N SER A 99 -8.50 -11.82 -4.70
CA SER A 99 -9.87 -12.26 -4.43
C SER A 99 -9.91 -13.67 -3.86
N SER A 100 -9.20 -14.60 -4.49
CA SER A 100 -9.20 -16.02 -4.11
C SER A 100 -8.64 -16.22 -2.72
N VAL A 101 -7.48 -15.63 -2.43
CA VAL A 101 -6.82 -15.77 -1.14
C VAL A 101 -7.57 -15.05 -0.03
N LEU A 102 -7.98 -13.80 -0.24
CA LEU A 102 -8.73 -13.07 0.79
C LEU A 102 -10.06 -13.76 1.11
N ARG A 103 -10.72 -14.38 0.12
CA ARG A 103 -11.92 -15.19 0.34
C ARG A 103 -11.62 -16.45 1.14
N ALA A 104 -10.57 -17.19 0.77
CA ALA A 104 -10.16 -18.40 1.48
C ALA A 104 -9.79 -18.13 2.95
N LEU A 105 -9.22 -16.96 3.24
CA LEU A 105 -8.88 -16.51 4.60
C LEU A 105 -10.05 -15.87 5.35
N GLY A 106 -11.23 -15.71 4.72
CA GLY A 106 -12.38 -15.03 5.32
C GLY A 106 -12.17 -13.52 5.55
N LEU A 107 -11.21 -12.90 4.86
CA LEU A 107 -10.83 -11.50 5.03
C LEU A 107 -11.61 -10.55 4.11
N ALA A 108 -12.02 -11.00 2.92
CA ALA A 108 -12.89 -10.24 2.01
C ALA A 108 -13.62 -11.19 1.05
N LYS A 109 -14.74 -10.76 0.46
CA LYS A 109 -15.47 -11.55 -0.54
C LYS A 109 -14.82 -11.50 -1.93
N GLY A 110 -14.18 -10.38 -2.27
CA GLY A 110 -13.55 -10.19 -3.57
C GLY A 110 -12.86 -8.84 -3.69
N VAL A 111 -12.01 -8.76 -4.71
CA VAL A 111 -11.22 -7.60 -5.10
C VAL A 111 -11.42 -7.37 -6.59
N GLU A 112 -11.81 -6.16 -6.96
CA GLU A 112 -11.88 -5.73 -8.36
C GLU A 112 -10.90 -4.58 -8.57
N ILE A 113 -10.19 -4.61 -9.69
CA ILE A 113 -9.22 -3.58 -10.07
C ILE A 113 -9.56 -3.14 -11.49
N VAL A 114 -9.84 -1.85 -11.67
CA VAL A 114 -10.04 -1.23 -12.97
C VAL A 114 -8.87 -0.28 -13.22
N ASP A 115 -8.16 -0.53 -14.31
CA ASP A 115 -7.02 0.28 -14.76
C ASP A 115 -7.48 1.23 -15.87
N GLY A 116 -7.36 2.54 -15.62
CA GLY A 116 -7.70 3.59 -16.56
C GLY A 116 -6.76 4.78 -16.35
N ASP A 117 -7.28 6.01 -16.41
CA ASP A 117 -6.48 7.20 -16.05
C ASP A 117 -5.97 7.16 -14.60
N GLU A 118 -6.74 6.50 -13.73
CA GLU A 118 -6.39 6.18 -12.36
C GLU A 118 -6.82 4.75 -12.03
N LEU A 119 -6.15 4.12 -11.07
CA LEU A 119 -6.56 2.83 -10.55
C LEU A 119 -7.79 2.99 -9.66
N ARG A 120 -8.83 2.21 -9.95
CA ARG A 120 -10.00 2.07 -9.06
C ARG A 120 -10.01 0.66 -8.51
N ILE A 121 -9.91 0.54 -7.19
CA ILE A 121 -9.84 -0.73 -6.48
C ILE A 121 -11.08 -0.83 -5.60
N SER A 122 -11.81 -1.93 -5.69
CA SER A 122 -12.95 -2.24 -4.82
C SER A 122 -12.68 -3.51 -4.04
N ILE A 123 -12.85 -3.49 -2.72
CA ILE A 123 -12.73 -4.65 -1.83
C ILE A 123 -14.07 -4.88 -1.14
N SER A 124 -14.74 -5.96 -1.48
CA SER A 124 -16.10 -6.25 -1.04
C SER A 124 -16.12 -6.99 0.30
N ASN A 125 -16.92 -6.50 1.26
CA ASN A 125 -17.15 -7.15 2.56
C ASN A 125 -15.84 -7.52 3.29
N ALA A 126 -14.95 -6.54 3.43
CA ALA A 126 -13.71 -6.71 4.20
C ALA A 126 -14.06 -6.96 5.68
N GLY A 127 -13.53 -8.04 6.27
CA GLY A 127 -13.86 -8.51 7.62
C GLY A 127 -13.22 -7.70 8.75
N VAL A 128 -13.15 -6.37 8.62
CA VAL A 128 -12.53 -5.47 9.59
C VAL A 128 -13.50 -4.37 10.00
N ASP A 129 -13.98 -4.45 11.25
CA ASP A 129 -14.93 -3.50 11.84
C ASP A 129 -14.34 -2.10 12.09
N PHE A 130 -13.03 -1.90 11.84
CA PHE A 130 -12.32 -0.64 12.07
C PHE A 130 -11.97 0.11 10.78
N CYS A 131 -12.47 -0.30 9.61
CA CYS A 131 -12.21 0.43 8.37
C CYS A 131 -12.97 1.76 8.36
N SER A 132 -12.23 2.87 8.25
CA SER A 132 -12.77 4.22 8.12
C SER A 132 -12.11 4.95 6.94
N SER A 133 -12.66 6.09 6.54
CA SER A 133 -12.04 6.96 5.53
C SER A 133 -10.65 7.47 5.96
N GLU A 134 -10.37 7.53 7.26
CA GLU A 134 -9.05 7.87 7.81
C GLU A 134 -7.98 6.82 7.48
N CYS A 135 -8.39 5.59 7.13
CA CYS A 135 -7.47 4.56 6.65
C CYS A 135 -6.76 4.95 5.34
N ARG A 136 -7.17 6.03 4.65
CA ARG A 136 -6.47 6.55 3.47
C ARG A 136 -4.96 6.69 3.70
N LEU A 137 -4.57 7.19 4.88
CA LEU A 137 -3.18 7.46 5.23
C LEU A 137 -2.45 6.20 5.69
N ILE A 138 -3.13 5.35 6.48
CA ILE A 138 -2.59 4.10 6.98
C ILE A 138 -3.62 3.00 6.74
N GLN A 139 -3.39 2.26 5.67
CA GLN A 139 -4.30 1.23 5.23
C GLN A 139 -4.25 0.04 6.18
N CYS A 140 -5.42 -0.59 6.39
CA CYS A 140 -5.45 -1.86 7.11
C CYS A 140 -4.65 -2.93 6.35
N PRO A 141 -4.22 -4.02 7.01
CA PRO A 141 -3.45 -5.07 6.35
C PRO A 141 -4.09 -5.64 5.07
N ILE A 142 -5.43 -5.65 4.98
CA ILE A 142 -6.17 -6.11 3.80
C ILE A 142 -5.96 -5.15 2.62
N CYS A 143 -6.35 -3.89 2.77
CA CYS A 143 -6.18 -2.86 1.73
C CYS A 143 -4.71 -2.69 1.32
N SER A 144 -3.83 -2.68 2.32
CA SER A 144 -2.39 -2.57 2.12
C SER A 144 -1.82 -3.74 1.33
N SER A 145 -2.25 -4.98 1.61
CA SER A 145 -1.80 -6.15 0.86
C SER A 145 -2.22 -6.10 -0.61
N VAL A 146 -3.43 -5.60 -0.92
CA VAL A 146 -3.91 -5.43 -2.29
C VAL A 146 -3.09 -4.35 -3.01
N LEU A 147 -2.88 -3.20 -2.38
CA LEU A 147 -2.07 -2.11 -2.96
C LEU A 147 -0.62 -2.55 -3.20
N LEU A 148 -0.01 -3.29 -2.27
CA LEU A 148 1.32 -3.87 -2.47
C LEU A 148 1.35 -4.89 -3.61
N ALA A 149 0.33 -5.75 -3.71
CA ALA A 149 0.24 -6.72 -4.79
C ALA A 149 0.18 -6.02 -6.15
N ILE A 150 -0.58 -4.92 -6.26
CA ILE A 150 -0.64 -4.11 -7.49
C ILE A 150 0.70 -3.42 -7.74
N ALA A 151 1.31 -2.81 -6.74
CA ALA A 151 2.61 -2.14 -6.88
C ALA A 151 3.66 -3.13 -7.38
N LYS A 152 3.75 -4.31 -6.74
CA LYS A 152 4.65 -5.39 -7.16
C LYS A 152 4.33 -5.88 -8.58
N ALA A 153 3.06 -6.13 -8.88
CA ALA A 153 2.64 -6.67 -10.16
C ALA A 153 2.83 -5.72 -11.34
N THR A 154 2.78 -4.41 -11.08
CA THR A 154 3.01 -3.37 -12.11
C THR A 154 4.44 -2.86 -12.14
N GLY A 155 5.21 -3.05 -11.06
CA GLY A 155 6.52 -2.45 -10.88
C GLY A 155 6.48 -0.94 -10.63
N GLU A 156 5.29 -0.38 -10.36
CA GLU A 156 5.06 1.06 -10.23
C GLU A 156 4.79 1.47 -8.79
N LEU A 157 5.21 2.69 -8.45
CA LEU A 157 4.80 3.33 -7.20
C LEU A 157 3.34 3.78 -7.33
N LEU A 158 2.54 3.59 -6.28
CA LEU A 158 1.13 3.93 -6.26
C LEU A 158 0.84 4.96 -5.17
N ALA A 159 0.37 6.14 -5.55
CA ALA A 159 -0.11 7.16 -4.62
C ALA A 159 -1.60 6.96 -4.34
N VAL A 160 -2.00 6.85 -3.08
CA VAL A 160 -3.41 6.75 -2.69
C VAL A 160 -4.03 8.15 -2.69
N GLU A 161 -5.03 8.36 -3.55
CA GLU A 161 -5.71 9.64 -3.74
C GLU A 161 -7.01 9.75 -2.94
N ASP A 162 -7.76 8.65 -2.80
CA ASP A 162 -9.00 8.63 -2.02
C ASP A 162 -9.26 7.23 -1.47
N LEU A 163 -9.92 7.16 -0.30
CA LEU A 163 -10.46 5.92 0.25
C LEU A 163 -11.84 6.19 0.86
N ARG A 164 -12.81 5.38 0.46
CA ARG A 164 -14.17 5.40 1.00
C ARG A 164 -14.51 4.06 1.59
N ALA A 165 -14.95 4.08 2.84
CA ALA A 165 -15.47 2.91 3.54
C ALA A 165 -17.01 2.97 3.53
N GLY A 166 -17.64 1.85 3.15
CA GLY A 166 -19.08 1.66 3.11
C GLY A 166 -19.41 0.16 3.04
N GLU A 167 -20.40 -0.24 2.23
CA GLU A 167 -20.68 -1.66 1.98
C GLU A 167 -19.49 -2.41 1.34
N LYS A 168 -18.65 -1.67 0.61
CA LYS A 168 -17.35 -2.08 0.10
C LYS A 168 -16.34 -0.95 0.35
N ILE A 169 -15.07 -1.31 0.36
CA ILE A 169 -13.98 -0.33 0.41
C ILE A 169 -13.65 0.05 -1.03
N GLU A 170 -13.68 1.34 -1.33
CA GLU A 170 -13.29 1.89 -2.63
C GLU A 170 -12.02 2.73 -2.48
N ILE A 171 -10.99 2.40 -3.24
CA ILE A 171 -9.69 3.09 -3.22
C ILE A 171 -9.41 3.65 -4.62
N ARG A 172 -9.04 4.92 -4.69
CA ARG A 172 -8.47 5.53 -5.89
C ARG A 172 -6.98 5.70 -5.69
N ALA A 173 -6.21 5.24 -6.66
CA ALA A 173 -4.76 5.38 -6.64
C ALA A 173 -4.21 5.83 -8.00
N ARG A 174 -3.12 6.59 -7.98
CA ARG A 174 -2.41 7.04 -9.17
C ARG A 174 -1.07 6.30 -9.29
N LYS A 175 -0.77 5.81 -10.49
CA LYS A 175 0.56 5.30 -10.82
C LYS A 175 1.52 6.46 -10.98
N LEU A 176 2.65 6.39 -10.29
CA LEU A 176 3.70 7.40 -10.31
C LEU A 176 4.88 7.01 -11.22
N GLY A 177 4.75 5.89 -11.93
CA GLY A 177 5.78 5.31 -12.78
C GLY A 177 6.60 4.24 -12.06
N GLY A 178 7.43 3.57 -12.86
CA GLY A 178 8.29 2.48 -12.40
C GLY A 178 9.31 2.91 -11.36
N ILE A 179 9.69 1.96 -10.50
CA ILE A 179 10.64 2.19 -9.40
C ILE A 179 11.97 2.81 -9.84
N GLU A 180 12.44 2.50 -11.04
CA GLU A 180 13.67 3.04 -11.63
C GLU A 180 13.71 4.57 -11.69
N LYS A 181 12.55 5.25 -11.75
CA LYS A 181 12.47 6.73 -11.73
C LYS A 181 12.70 7.34 -10.35
N TRP A 182 12.69 6.50 -9.32
CA TRP A 182 12.74 6.87 -7.91
C TRP A 182 14.01 6.33 -7.24
N MET A 183 14.91 5.69 -8.00
CA MET A 183 16.24 5.27 -7.57
C MET A 183 17.30 6.31 -7.92
#